data_AF-A0A2V8U8M5-F1
#
_entry.id   AF-A0A2V8U8M5-F1
#
_cell.length_a   1.000
_cell.length_b   1.000
_cell.length_c   1.000
_cell.angle_alpha   90.00
_cell.angle_beta   90.00
_cell.angle_gamma   90.00
#
_symmetry.space_group_name_H-M   'P 1'
#
loop_
_entity.id
_entity.type
_entity.pdbx_description
1 polymer ?
#
loop_
_entity_poly.entity_id
_entity_poly.type
_entity_poly.pdbx_seq_one_letter_code
_entity_poly.pdbx_strand_id
1 'polypeptide(L)'
;GVSADFVMAEASQMLGAAGSGASYIDNLAINGTPVFVSGDPNQTIAIPGGQLIINEQTVSSNGATVVNALHVIVNGIANVVIASATAGIS
;
A
#
# COMPACT_ATOMS: atom_id res chain seq x y z
N GLY A 1 -12.64 -10.92 6.24
CA GLY A 1 -12.28 -9.61 6.77
C GLY A 1 -10.78 -9.43 6.70
N VAL A 2 -10.35 -8.21 6.34
CA VAL A 2 -8.95 -7.76 6.46
C VAL A 2 -8.86 -6.94 7.75
N SER A 3 -7.86 -7.21 8.59
CA SER A 3 -7.63 -6.49 9.85
C SER A 3 -6.14 -6.20 10.03
N ALA A 4 -5.83 -5.09 10.70
CA ALA A 4 -4.49 -4.72 11.15
C ALA A 4 -4.63 -3.85 12.39
N ASP A 5 -3.64 -3.89 13.27
CA ASP A 5 -3.63 -3.08 14.51
C ASP A 5 -3.09 -1.67 14.25
N PHE A 6 -2.15 -1.56 13.30
CA PHE A 6 -1.58 -0.29 12.86
C PHE A 6 -1.35 -0.31 11.35
N VAL A 7 -1.61 0.83 10.70
CA VAL A 7 -1.39 1.02 9.28
C VAL A 7 -0.93 2.46 9.04
N MET A 8 0.24 2.63 8.43
CA MET A 8 0.79 3.92 8.03
C MET A 8 1.41 3.81 6.63
N ALA A 9 1.27 4.88 5.86
CA ALA A 9 1.97 5.09 4.60
C ALA A 9 2.88 6.32 4.73
N GLU A 10 4.05 6.24 4.11
CA GLU A 10 5.01 7.33 3.97
C GLU A 10 5.38 7.49 2.49
N ALA A 11 5.35 8.74 2.01
CA ALA A 11 5.81 9.09 0.68
C ALA A 11 6.79 10.26 0.78
N SER A 12 7.87 10.21 0.01
CA SER A 12 8.91 11.22 -0.04
C SER A 12 9.33 11.50 -1.47
N GLN A 13 9.60 12.77 -1.75
CA GLN A 13 10.04 13.23 -3.04
C GLN A 13 11.07 14.35 -2.82
N MET A 14 12.16 14.30 -3.59
CA MET A 14 13.20 15.32 -3.60
C MET A 14 13.46 15.79 -5.04
N LEU A 15 13.78 17.07 -5.22
CA LEU A 15 14.05 17.65 -6.54
C LEU A 15 15.24 16.94 -7.21
N GLY A 16 15.00 16.43 -8.42
CA GLY A 16 16.03 15.71 -9.19
C GLY A 16 16.26 14.26 -8.76
N ALA A 17 15.50 13.74 -7.80
CA ALA A 17 15.53 12.33 -7.40
C ALA A 17 14.24 11.61 -7.80
N ALA A 18 14.32 10.29 -7.96
CA ALA A 18 13.12 9.47 -7.97
C ALA A 18 12.42 9.59 -6.61
N GLY A 19 11.10 9.59 -6.61
CA GLY A 19 10.37 9.51 -5.37
C GLY A 19 10.49 8.14 -4.72
N SER A 20 10.20 8.10 -3.42
CA SER A 20 10.37 6.91 -2.58
C SER A 20 9.22 6.83 -1.57
N GLY A 21 9.04 5.66 -0.99
CA GLY A 21 7.96 5.43 -0.07
C GLY A 21 8.14 4.18 0.77
N ALA A 22 7.34 4.08 1.82
CA ALA A 22 7.30 2.94 2.72
C ALA A 22 5.89 2.78 3.31
N SER A 23 5.61 1.59 3.82
CA SER A 23 4.45 1.37 4.68
C SER A 23 4.86 0.61 5.94
N TYR A 24 4.16 0.88 7.03
CA TYR A 24 4.35 0.24 8.32
C TYR A 24 3.01 -0.36 8.74
N ILE A 25 3.00 -1.68 8.96
CA ILE A 25 1.77 -2.45 9.16
C ILE A 25 2.02 -3.48 10.25
N ASP A 26 1.23 -3.42 11.32
CA ASP A 26 1.31 -4.38 12.43
C ASP A 26 0.09 -5.31 12.45
N ASN A 27 0.33 -6.59 12.73
CA ASN A 27 -0.69 -7.63 12.87
C ASN A 27 -1.69 -7.73 11.71
N LEU A 28 -1.21 -7.57 10.47
CA LEU A 28 -2.05 -7.81 9.29
C LEU A 28 -2.54 -9.27 9.26
N ALA A 29 -3.86 -9.43 9.17
CA ALA A 29 -4.48 -10.74 9.04
C ALA A 29 -5.64 -10.71 8.03
N ILE A 30 -5.84 -11.84 7.36
CA ILE A 30 -6.97 -12.10 6.47
C ILE A 30 -7.75 -13.27 7.04
N ASN A 31 -9.01 -13.03 7.43
CA ASN A 31 -9.87 -14.04 8.08
C ASN A 31 -9.21 -14.69 9.31
N GLY A 32 -8.41 -13.94 10.07
CA GLY A 32 -7.70 -14.43 11.24
C GLY A 32 -6.37 -15.15 10.96
N THR A 33 -6.01 -15.36 9.69
CA THR A 33 -4.70 -15.90 9.31
C THR A 33 -3.70 -14.75 9.14
N PRO A 34 -2.56 -14.76 9.86
CA PRO A 34 -1.53 -13.75 9.70
C PRO A 34 -0.98 -13.69 8.27
N VAL A 35 -0.71 -12.47 7.80
CA VAL A 35 -0.08 -12.22 6.51
C VAL A 35 1.34 -11.74 6.75
N PHE A 36 2.31 -12.38 6.09
CA PHE A 36 3.68 -11.92 6.12
C PHE A 36 3.82 -10.65 5.26
N VAL A 37 4.23 -9.54 5.87
CA VAL A 37 4.54 -8.28 5.18
C VAL A 37 6.03 -8.26 4.88
N SER A 38 6.43 -8.30 3.60
CA SER A 38 7.85 -8.34 3.25
C SER A 38 8.54 -6.99 3.36
N GLY A 39 7.77 -5.90 3.29
CA GLY A 39 8.27 -4.53 3.19
C GLY A 39 8.61 -4.11 1.75
N ASP A 40 8.63 -5.05 0.80
CA ASP A 40 8.84 -4.73 -0.62
C ASP A 40 7.66 -3.92 -1.17
N PRO A 41 7.90 -3.01 -2.14
CA PRO A 41 6.82 -2.31 -2.80
C PRO A 41 5.96 -3.27 -3.63
N ASN A 42 4.64 -3.02 -3.62
CA ASN A 42 3.64 -3.71 -4.42
C ASN A 42 3.49 -5.21 -4.13
N GLN A 43 3.73 -5.64 -2.89
CA GLN A 43 3.53 -7.03 -2.48
C GLN A 43 2.04 -7.40 -2.67
N THR A 44 1.75 -8.42 -3.48
CA THR A 44 0.37 -8.83 -3.77
C THR A 44 0.01 -10.13 -3.07
N ILE A 45 -1.14 -10.16 -2.43
CA ILE A 45 -1.75 -11.34 -1.81
C ILE A 45 -3.09 -11.60 -2.50
N ALA A 46 -3.22 -12.78 -3.13
CA ALA A 46 -4.49 -13.21 -3.70
C ALA A 46 -5.50 -13.53 -2.57
N ILE A 47 -6.73 -13.06 -2.74
CA ILE A 47 -7.86 -13.38 -1.86
C ILE A 47 -9.05 -13.85 -2.71
N PRO A 48 -10.00 -14.63 -2.15
CA PRO A 48 -11.19 -15.02 -2.90
C PRO A 48 -11.92 -13.81 -3.49
N GLY A 49 -12.05 -13.78 -4.81
CA GLY A 49 -12.74 -12.70 -5.53
C GLY A 49 -11.92 -11.43 -5.77
N GLY A 50 -10.62 -11.41 -5.48
CA GLY A 50 -9.78 -10.25 -5.77
C GLY A 50 -8.35 -10.33 -5.21
N GLN A 51 -7.82 -9.20 -4.76
CA GLN A 51 -6.45 -9.10 -4.25
C GLN A 51 -6.32 -8.03 -3.17
N LEU A 52 -5.33 -8.22 -2.29
CA LEU A 52 -4.77 -7.18 -1.44
C LEU A 52 -3.39 -6.83 -1.99
N ILE A 53 -3.15 -5.53 -2.21
CA ILE A 53 -1.82 -5.00 -2.51
C ILE A 53 -1.33 -4.29 -1.24
N ILE A 54 -0.17 -4.73 -0.76
CA ILE A 54 0.51 -4.21 0.41
C ILE A 54 1.65 -3.32 -0.08
N ASN A 55 1.81 -2.17 0.56
CA ASN A 55 2.84 -1.18 0.19
C ASN A 55 2.75 -0.84 -1.31
N GLU A 56 1.54 -0.54 -1.81
CA GLU A 56 1.36 -0.18 -3.22
C GLU A 56 2.02 1.17 -3.45
N GLN A 57 3.05 1.20 -4.30
CA GLN A 57 3.78 2.42 -4.63
C GLN A 57 3.68 2.70 -6.12
N THR A 58 3.23 3.91 -6.45
CA THR A 58 3.26 4.45 -7.81
C THR A 58 4.15 5.68 -7.84
N VAL A 59 5.18 5.66 -8.68
CA VAL A 59 6.09 6.79 -8.91
C VAL A 59 5.91 7.27 -10.35
N SER A 60 5.51 8.52 -10.54
CA SER A 60 5.35 9.14 -11.85
C SER A 60 6.69 9.56 -12.46
N SER A 61 6.67 9.99 -13.73
CA SER A 61 7.86 10.47 -14.44
C SER A 61 8.49 11.74 -13.84
N ASN A 62 7.73 12.55 -13.09
CA ASN A 62 8.25 13.71 -12.35
C ASN A 62 8.61 13.38 -10.88
N GLY A 63 8.65 12.09 -10.53
CA GLY A 63 8.98 11.63 -9.19
C GLY A 63 7.85 11.76 -8.17
N ALA A 64 6.69 12.29 -8.55
CA ALA A 64 5.53 12.30 -7.65
C ALA A 64 5.18 10.87 -7.25
N THR A 65 5.05 10.65 -5.96
CA THR A 65 4.91 9.32 -5.37
C THR A 65 3.62 9.24 -4.59
N VAL A 66 2.86 8.18 -4.85
CA VAL A 66 1.71 7.78 -4.04
C VAL A 66 2.03 6.43 -3.42
N VAL A 67 1.81 6.32 -2.11
CA VAL A 67 1.91 5.07 -1.37
C VAL A 67 0.58 4.77 -0.70
N ASN A 68 0.02 3.61 -0.99
CA ASN A 68 -1.10 3.05 -0.26
C ASN A 68 -0.60 1.87 0.57
N ALA A 69 -0.75 1.94 1.89
CA ALA A 69 -0.24 0.87 2.76
C ALA A 69 -1.00 -0.44 2.51
N LEU A 70 -2.33 -0.36 2.42
CA LEU A 70 -3.20 -1.48 2.01
C LEU A 70 -4.17 -1.01 0.94
N HIS A 71 -4.23 -1.71 -0.19
CA HIS A 71 -5.22 -1.53 -1.25
C HIS A 71 -5.94 -2.85 -1.50
N VAL A 72 -7.19 -2.92 -1.04
CA VAL A 72 -8.05 -4.11 -1.15
C VAL A 72 -8.98 -3.95 -2.33
N ILE A 73 -8.90 -4.88 -3.27
CA ILE A 73 -9.74 -4.96 -4.45
C ILE A 73 -10.56 -6.25 -4.36
N VAL A 74 -11.89 -6.13 -4.35
CA VAL A 74 -12.82 -7.24 -4.47
C VAL A 74 -13.67 -6.99 -5.69
N ASN A 75 -13.49 -7.83 -6.72
CA ASN A 75 -14.03 -7.60 -8.06
C ASN A 75 -15.56 -7.44 -8.03
N GLY A 76 -16.04 -6.29 -8.50
CA GLY A 76 -17.47 -5.96 -8.56
C GLY A 76 -18.12 -5.64 -7.20
N ILE A 77 -17.34 -5.61 -6.10
CA ILE A 77 -17.87 -5.37 -4.75
C ILE A 77 -17.22 -4.15 -4.09
N ALA A 78 -15.89 -4.10 -4.04
CA ALA A 78 -15.17 -3.07 -3.29
C ALA A 78 -13.80 -2.73 -3.88
N ASN A 79 -13.41 -1.48 -3.72
CA ASN A 79 -12.05 -0.99 -3.93
C ASN A 79 -11.75 0.00 -2.80
N VAL A 80 -10.87 -0.40 -1.87
CA VAL A 80 -10.64 0.30 -0.60
C VAL A 80 -9.15 0.51 -0.38
N VAL A 81 -8.76 1.74 -0.08
CA VAL A 81 -7.42 2.12 0.34
C VAL A 81 -7.44 2.46 1.83
N ILE A 82 -6.47 1.92 2.59
CA ILE A 82 -6.26 2.21 4.01
C ILE A 82 -4.85 2.75 4.18
N ALA A 83 -4.77 3.97 4.72
CA ALA A 83 -3.58 4.83 4.81
C ALA A 83 -2.94 5.10 3.44
N SER A 84 -3.00 6.36 3.02
CA SER A 84 -2.39 6.84 1.79
C SER A 84 -1.51 8.04 2.09
N ALA A 85 -0.36 8.11 1.43
CA ALA A 85 0.55 9.25 1.47
C ALA A 85 0.93 9.64 0.04
N THR A 86 1.02 10.95 -0.20
CA THR A 86 1.41 11.50 -1.49
C THR A 86 2.52 12.53 -1.29
N ALA A 87 3.56 12.46 -2.12
CA ALA A 87 4.62 13.45 -2.17
C ALA A 87 4.87 13.90 -3.61
N GLY A 88 5.08 15.20 -3.81
CA GLY A 88 5.39 15.78 -5.11
C GLY A 88 5.87 17.21 -4.99
N ILE A 89 6.61 17.68 -5.99
CA ILE A 89 7.02 19.08 -6.12
C ILE A 89 6.05 19.81 -7.04
N SER A 90 5.65 21.01 -6.62
CA SER A 90 4.86 21.99 -7.39
C SER A 90 5.75 23.01 -8.08
#